data_AF-A0A059EZU3-F1
#
_entry.id   AF-A0A059EZU3-F1
#
_cell.length_a   1.000
_cell.length_b   1.000
_cell.length_c   1.000
_cell.angle_alpha   90.00
_cell.angle_beta   90.00
_cell.angle_gamma   90.00
#
_symmetry.space_group_name_H-M   'P 1'
#
loop_
_entity.id
_entity.type
_entity.pdbx_description
1 polymer ?
#
loop_
_entity_poly.entity_id
_entity_poly.type
_entity_poly.pdbx_seq_one_letter_code
_entity_poly.pdbx_strand_id
1 'polypeptide(L)'
;MNIEKECINERLKLIEDTLEIIKDFQEEALETIENLVLQKVTLKKKLWCDKNINIEQIKCHSEYINEMLNYTSHKNVQFAKSSSEILCPFSKRPIQEEYKAECGHTMERNSAIQIFKQGKGKGKCPVIGCNRILKNPQ
;
A
#
# COMPACT_ATOMS: atom_id res chain seq x y z
N MET A 1 -0.35 -24.41 -15.78
CA MET A 1 0.50 -23.74 -14.77
C MET A 1 1.91 -23.41 -15.27
N ASN A 2 2.44 -23.97 -16.37
CA ASN A 2 3.80 -23.65 -16.87
C ASN A 2 3.89 -22.34 -17.68
N ILE A 3 2.98 -22.12 -18.63
CA ILE A 3 3.04 -20.97 -19.56
C ILE A 3 2.97 -19.62 -18.83
N GLU A 4 2.15 -19.53 -17.78
CA GLU A 4 2.03 -18.31 -16.98
C GLU A 4 3.33 -18.00 -16.22
N LYS A 5 4.01 -19.02 -15.70
CA LYS A 5 5.30 -18.85 -15.00
C LYS A 5 6.41 -18.46 -15.98
N GLU A 6 6.46 -19.07 -17.16
CA GLU A 6 7.39 -18.71 -18.24
C GLU A 6 7.20 -17.26 -18.66
N CYS A 7 5.95 -16.83 -18.90
CA CYS A 7 5.65 -15.44 -19.26
C CYS A 7 6.00 -14.44 -18.15
N ILE A 8 5.80 -14.80 -16.88
CA ILE A 8 6.23 -13.94 -15.75
C ILE A 8 7.76 -13.84 -15.70
N ASN A 9 8.49 -14.94 -15.90
CA ASN A 9 9.95 -14.94 -15.87
C ASN A 9 10.55 -14.13 -17.03
N GLU A 10 10.01 -14.25 -18.24
CA GLU A 10 10.42 -13.41 -19.37
C GLU A 10 10.20 -11.92 -19.08
N ARG A 11 9.07 -11.59 -18.48
CA ARG A 11 8.75 -10.21 -18.11
C ARG A 11 9.65 -9.67 -17.00
N LEU A 12 10.01 -10.51 -16.02
CA LEU A 12 10.98 -10.14 -14.99
C LEU A 12 12.36 -9.84 -15.59
N LYS A 13 12.80 -10.67 -16.54
CA LYS A 13 14.07 -10.45 -17.25
C LYS A 13 14.07 -9.13 -18.02
N LEU A 14 13.01 -8.84 -18.77
CA LEU A 14 12.86 -7.56 -19.48
C LEU A 14 12.92 -6.35 -18.55
N ILE A 15 12.30 -6.45 -17.36
CA ILE A 15 12.35 -5.39 -16.35
C ILE A 15 13.78 -5.19 -15.84
N GLU A 16 14.52 -6.28 -15.61
CA GLU A 16 15.92 -6.22 -15.16
C GLU A 16 16.83 -5.60 -16.22
N ASP A 17 16.70 -6.03 -17.47
CA ASP A 17 17.45 -5.47 -18.61
C ASP A 17 17.14 -3.97 -18.77
N THR A 18 15.87 -3.57 -18.61
CA THR A 18 15.46 -2.16 -18.70
C THR A 18 16.03 -1.34 -17.55
N LEU A 19 15.97 -1.86 -16.32
CA LEU A 19 16.55 -1.20 -15.13
C LEU A 19 18.07 -1.02 -15.28
N GLU A 20 18.76 -1.98 -15.89
CA GLU A 20 20.19 -1.88 -16.16
C GLU A 20 20.52 -0.79 -17.19
N ILE A 21 19.69 -0.62 -18.23
CA ILE A 21 19.88 0.44 -19.23
C ILE A 21 19.65 1.83 -18.63
N ILE A 22 18.62 1.98 -17.79
CA ILE A 22 18.23 3.29 -17.24
C ILE A 22 18.99 3.66 -15.96
N LYS A 23 19.83 2.76 -15.42
CA LYS A 23 20.60 2.97 -14.17
C LYS A 23 21.52 4.18 -14.22
N ASP A 24 21.93 4.59 -15.41
CA ASP A 24 22.85 5.70 -15.65
C ASP A 24 22.10 7.05 -15.78
N PHE A 25 20.77 7.03 -15.85
CA PHE A 25 19.89 8.21 -16.04
C PHE A 25 19.07 8.55 -14.79
N GLN A 26 19.63 8.30 -13.60
CA GLN A 26 18.89 8.17 -12.31
C GLN A 26 17.90 9.30 -11.99
N GLU A 27 18.28 10.56 -12.17
CA GLU A 27 17.41 11.70 -11.80
C GLU A 27 16.28 11.94 -12.81
N GLU A 28 16.52 11.68 -14.10
CA GLU A 28 15.54 11.90 -15.17
C GLU A 28 14.54 10.74 -15.28
N ALA A 29 14.94 9.54 -14.85
CA ALA A 29 14.16 8.31 -14.96
C ALA A 29 13.60 7.80 -13.63
N LEU A 30 13.65 8.58 -12.54
CA LEU A 30 13.28 8.15 -11.19
C LEU A 30 11.88 7.51 -11.13
N GLU A 31 10.87 8.17 -11.70
CA GLU A 31 9.49 7.65 -11.75
C GLU A 31 9.39 6.34 -12.56
N THR A 32 10.19 6.21 -13.61
CA THR A 32 10.24 4.99 -14.43
C THR A 32 10.88 3.84 -13.65
N ILE A 33 11.96 4.13 -12.92
CA ILE A 33 12.65 3.16 -12.05
C ILE A 33 11.70 2.66 -10.96
N GLU A 34 11.02 3.57 -10.24
CA GLU A 34 10.07 3.22 -9.19
C GLU A 34 8.95 2.32 -9.72
N ASN A 35 8.38 2.66 -10.88
CA ASN A 35 7.32 1.87 -11.51
C ASN A 35 7.79 0.47 -11.93
N LEU A 36 9.00 0.35 -12.50
CA LEU A 36 9.59 -0.93 -12.89
C LEU A 36 9.90 -1.82 -11.69
N VAL A 37 10.42 -1.25 -10.61
CA VAL A 37 10.67 -1.96 -9.34
C VAL A 37 9.36 -2.48 -8.74
N LEU A 38 8.31 -1.64 -8.72
CA LEU A 38 6.99 -2.07 -8.21
C LEU A 38 6.38 -3.21 -9.05
N GLN A 39 6.52 -3.16 -10.38
CA GLN A 39 6.10 -4.25 -11.25
C GLN A 39 6.90 -5.53 -10.99
N LYS A 40 8.23 -5.44 -10.81
CA LYS A 40 9.10 -6.56 -10.47
C LYS A 40 8.64 -7.26 -9.19
N VAL A 41 8.38 -6.50 -8.13
CA VAL A 41 7.88 -7.02 -6.84
C VAL A 41 6.53 -7.70 -7.01
N THR A 42 5.61 -7.09 -7.75
CA THR A 42 4.26 -7.63 -7.97
C THR A 42 4.27 -8.94 -8.74
N LEU A 43 5.14 -9.05 -9.76
CA LEU A 43 5.32 -10.27 -10.55
C LEU A 43 5.97 -11.39 -9.74
N LYS A 44 7.00 -11.08 -8.94
CA LYS A 44 7.60 -12.04 -8.00
C LYS A 44 6.56 -12.58 -7.01
N LYS A 45 5.70 -11.72 -6.45
CA LYS A 45 4.60 -12.14 -5.57
C LYS A 45 3.64 -13.13 -6.25
N LYS A 46 3.34 -12.93 -7.54
CA LYS A 46 2.48 -13.86 -8.30
C LYS A 46 3.12 -15.24 -8.47
N LEU A 47 4.45 -15.32 -8.62
CA LEU A 47 5.18 -16.60 -8.61
C LEU A 47 5.15 -17.25 -7.21
N TRP A 48 5.15 -16.45 -6.15
CA TRP A 48 5.23 -16.93 -4.77
C TRP A 48 3.90 -17.40 -4.18
N CYS A 49 2.77 -16.86 -4.64
CA CYS A 49 1.44 -17.24 -4.14
C CYS A 49 0.87 -18.50 -4.82
N ASP A 50 1.70 -19.50 -5.09
CA ASP A 50 1.24 -20.83 -5.50
C ASP A 50 0.66 -21.55 -4.26
N LYS A 51 -0.55 -22.11 -4.37
CA LYS A 51 -1.44 -22.50 -3.24
C LYS A 51 -0.92 -23.61 -2.30
N ASN A 52 0.30 -24.11 -2.50
CA ASN A 52 0.93 -25.12 -1.65
C ASN A 52 2.15 -24.52 -0.96
N ILE A 53 1.98 -24.13 0.30
CA ILE A 53 3.04 -23.54 1.13
C ILE A 53 4.15 -24.58 1.33
N ASN A 54 5.28 -24.39 0.66
CA ASN A 54 6.52 -25.16 0.85
C ASN A 54 7.55 -24.29 1.62
N ILE A 55 8.44 -24.93 2.39
CA ILE A 55 9.52 -24.32 3.19
C ILE A 55 10.39 -23.35 2.36
N GLU A 56 10.54 -23.59 1.05
CA GLU A 56 11.26 -22.69 0.15
C GLU A 56 10.55 -21.34 -0.09
N GLN A 57 9.21 -21.30 -0.10
CA GLN A 57 8.46 -20.04 -0.22
C GLN A 57 8.61 -19.17 1.04
N ILE A 58 8.82 -19.80 2.22
CA ILE A 58 9.09 -19.08 3.48
C ILE A 58 10.46 -18.39 3.42
N LYS A 59 11.47 -19.04 2.82
CA LYS A 59 12.79 -18.43 2.59
C LYS A 59 12.69 -17.24 1.62
N CYS A 60 12.00 -17.38 0.49
CA CYS A 60 11.76 -16.27 -0.45
C CYS A 60 10.96 -15.12 0.19
N HIS A 61 10.03 -15.42 1.09
CA HIS A 61 9.30 -14.40 1.84
C HIS A 61 10.20 -13.65 2.83
N SER A 62 11.14 -14.33 3.47
CA SER A 62 12.15 -13.69 4.32
C SER A 62 13.08 -12.78 3.53
N GLU A 63 13.45 -13.18 2.31
CA GLU A 63 14.24 -12.34 1.39
C GLU A 63 13.45 -11.10 0.95
N TYR A 64 12.17 -11.25 0.60
CA TYR A 64 11.27 -10.12 0.31
C TYR A 64 11.13 -9.15 1.48
N ILE A 65 10.94 -9.67 2.70
CA ILE A 65 10.85 -8.83 3.90
C ILE A 65 12.18 -8.10 4.12
N ASN A 66 13.32 -8.76 3.94
CA ASN A 66 14.63 -8.12 4.06
C ASN A 66 14.86 -7.07 2.97
N GLU A 67 14.41 -7.30 1.74
CA GLU A 67 14.46 -6.33 0.64
C GLU A 67 13.62 -5.09 0.98
N MET A 68 12.37 -5.28 1.43
CA MET A 68 11.48 -4.21 1.90
C MET A 68 12.04 -3.48 3.12
N LEU A 69 12.67 -4.20 4.06
CA LEU A 69 13.35 -3.60 5.20
C LEU A 69 14.55 -2.78 4.77
N ASN A 70 15.32 -3.21 3.78
CA ASN A 70 16.42 -2.41 3.23
C ASN A 70 15.89 -1.11 2.61
N TYR A 71 14.82 -1.18 1.80
CA TYR A 71 14.18 0.01 1.23
C TYR A 71 13.58 0.95 2.30
N THR A 72 13.09 0.42 3.42
CA THR A 72 12.53 1.22 4.52
C THR A 72 13.56 1.60 5.61
N SER A 73 14.73 0.97 5.65
CA SER A 73 15.83 1.22 6.61
C SER A 73 16.66 2.44 6.28
N HIS A 74 16.50 3.00 5.07
CA HIS A 74 17.00 4.33 4.79
C HIS A 74 16.30 5.30 5.75
N LYS A 75 17.06 5.75 6.76
CA LYS A 75 16.68 6.76 7.77
C LYS A 75 16.18 8.10 7.18
N ASN A 76 16.08 8.20 5.86
CA ASN A 76 15.66 9.34 5.08
C ASN A 76 14.41 9.04 4.24
N VAL A 77 13.50 8.16 4.70
CA VAL A 77 12.11 8.20 4.20
C VAL A 77 11.49 9.50 4.73
N GLN A 78 11.74 10.60 4.03
CA GLN A 78 10.93 11.79 4.19
C GLN A 78 9.55 11.40 3.69
N PHE A 79 8.60 11.24 4.61
CA PHE A 79 7.19 11.30 4.25
C PHE A 79 7.02 12.61 3.48
N ALA A 80 6.78 12.52 2.18
CA ALA A 80 6.35 13.66 1.41
C ALA A 80 5.13 14.22 2.16
N LYS A 81 5.30 15.38 2.81
CA LYS A 81 4.20 16.09 3.49
C LYS A 81 3.23 16.52 2.40
N SER A 82 2.35 15.60 2.03
CA SER A 82 1.24 15.87 1.14
C SER A 82 0.16 16.59 1.95
N SER A 83 -0.07 17.85 1.57
CA SER A 83 -1.05 18.80 2.12
C SER A 83 -0.89 19.17 3.61
N SER A 84 -0.79 20.46 3.89
CA SER A 84 -0.81 21.04 5.25
C SER A 84 -2.14 20.86 5.97
N GLU A 85 -3.17 20.34 5.29
CA GLU A 85 -4.52 20.21 5.81
C GLU A 85 -4.90 18.73 5.90
N ILE A 86 -5.14 18.26 7.14
CA ILE A 86 -5.65 16.91 7.37
C ILE A 86 -7.10 16.87 6.87
N LEU A 87 -7.35 16.10 5.81
CA LEU A 87 -8.69 15.93 5.24
C LEU A 87 -9.43 14.77 5.90
N CYS A 88 -10.72 14.96 6.15
CA CYS A 88 -11.60 13.91 6.64
C CYS A 88 -11.76 12.80 5.58
N PRO A 89 -11.57 11.51 5.93
CA PRO A 89 -11.66 10.40 4.98
C PRO A 89 -13.05 10.22 4.35
N PHE A 90 -14.11 10.69 5.04
CA PHE A 90 -15.49 10.67 4.55
C PHE A 90 -15.84 11.91 3.69
N SER A 91 -15.85 13.11 4.28
CA SER A 91 -16.29 14.34 3.60
C SER A 91 -15.29 14.94 2.61
N LYS A 92 -14.02 14.51 2.65
CA LYS A 92 -12.90 15.08 1.88
C LYS A 92 -12.63 16.57 2.14
N ARG A 93 -13.21 17.11 3.21
CA ARG A 93 -12.99 18.49 3.68
C ARG A 93 -11.92 18.52 4.78
N PRO A 94 -11.24 19.65 4.99
CA PRO A 94 -10.37 19.84 6.16
C PRO A 94 -11.13 19.54 7.46
N ILE A 95 -10.49 18.84 8.39
CA ILE A 95 -11.09 18.54 9.68
C ILE A 95 -11.09 19.81 10.53
N GLN A 96 -12.27 20.22 10.98
CA GLN A 96 -12.46 21.33 11.91
C GLN A 96 -12.69 20.82 13.34
N GLU A 97 -13.52 19.78 13.48
CA GLU A 97 -13.76 19.10 14.75
C GLU A 97 -13.39 17.63 14.66
N GLU A 98 -12.36 17.23 15.41
CA GLU A 98 -11.87 15.87 15.36
C GLU A 98 -12.77 14.90 16.11
N TYR A 99 -13.06 13.77 15.46
CA TYR A 99 -13.48 12.53 16.07
C TYR A 99 -12.45 11.45 15.78
N LYS A 100 -11.88 10.88 16.85
CA LYS A 100 -10.92 9.78 16.78
C LYS A 100 -11.60 8.47 17.12
N ALA A 101 -11.69 7.57 16.15
CA ALA A 101 -12.29 6.25 16.33
C ALA A 101 -11.33 5.28 17.06
N GLU A 102 -11.87 4.21 17.65
CA GLU A 102 -11.06 3.14 18.29
C GLU A 102 -10.13 2.39 17.32
N CYS A 103 -10.40 2.49 16.01
CA CYS A 103 -9.49 1.99 14.99
C CYS A 103 -8.25 2.87 14.77
N GLY A 104 -8.16 4.02 15.45
CA GLY A 104 -7.06 4.97 15.33
C GLY A 104 -7.24 6.03 14.23
N HIS A 105 -8.27 5.92 13.40
CA HIS A 105 -8.52 6.88 12.32
C HIS A 105 -9.28 8.12 12.80
N THR A 106 -8.82 9.28 12.37
CA THR A 106 -9.43 10.59 12.63
C THR A 106 -10.33 11.00 11.47
N MET A 107 -11.48 11.60 11.80
CA MET A 107 -12.40 12.18 10.83
C MET A 107 -13.17 13.36 11.44
N GLU A 108 -13.87 14.11 10.61
CA GLU A 108 -14.74 15.20 11.05
C GLU A 108 -15.90 14.67 11.91
N ARG A 109 -16.14 15.27 13.08
CA ARG A 109 -17.15 14.85 14.07
C ARG A 109 -18.54 14.77 13.45
N ASN A 110 -18.91 15.78 12.66
CA ASN A 110 -20.20 15.77 11.95
C ASN A 110 -20.32 14.62 10.95
N SER A 111 -19.21 14.24 10.30
CA SER A 111 -19.16 13.08 9.40
C SER A 111 -19.30 11.77 10.18
N ALA A 112 -18.64 11.65 11.34
CA ALA A 112 -18.75 10.48 12.20
C ALA A 112 -20.19 10.27 12.69
N ILE A 113 -20.90 11.34 13.05
CA ILE A 113 -22.31 11.30 13.46
C ILE A 113 -23.19 10.84 12.29
N GLN A 114 -22.96 11.35 11.08
CA GLN A 114 -23.69 10.92 9.89
C GLN A 114 -23.49 9.43 9.61
N ILE A 115 -22.25 8.94 9.66
CA ILE A 115 -21.92 7.53 9.46
C ILE A 115 -22.58 6.67 10.54
N PHE A 116 -22.53 7.09 11.80
CA PHE A 116 -23.17 6.38 12.91
C PHE A 116 -24.69 6.29 12.74
N LYS A 117 -25.35 7.39 12.33
CA LYS A 117 -26.81 7.47 12.15
C LYS A 117 -27.35 6.67 10.95
N GLN A 118 -26.50 6.24 10.01
CA GLN A 118 -26.95 5.54 8.79
C GLN A 118 -27.55 4.14 9.00
N GLY A 119 -27.54 3.59 10.22
CA GLY A 119 -28.35 2.41 10.55
C GLY A 119 -27.94 1.11 9.84
N LYS A 120 -28.69 0.03 10.15
CA LYS A 120 -28.32 -1.41 10.04
C LYS A 120 -27.38 -1.73 8.86
N GLY A 121 -26.07 -1.72 9.14
CA GLY A 121 -25.02 -2.28 8.28
C GLY A 121 -23.82 -1.39 7.96
N LYS A 122 -23.84 -0.07 8.17
CA LYS A 122 -22.72 0.81 7.70
C LYS A 122 -22.32 1.98 8.61
N GLY A 123 -22.46 1.85 9.92
CA GLY A 123 -21.67 2.63 10.89
C GLY A 123 -20.18 2.23 10.90
N LYS A 124 -19.59 1.93 9.74
CA LYS A 124 -18.21 1.43 9.62
C LYS A 124 -17.26 2.58 9.35
N CYS A 125 -16.03 2.44 9.81
CA CYS A 125 -14.95 3.35 9.48
C CYS A 125 -14.83 3.47 7.94
N PRO A 126 -14.84 4.70 7.39
CA PRO A 126 -14.78 4.94 5.95
C PRO A 126 -13.38 4.71 5.38
N VAL A 127 -12.37 4.49 6.23
CA VAL A 127 -11.00 4.19 5.78
C VAL A 127 -10.97 2.80 5.16
N ILE A 128 -10.49 2.75 3.92
CA ILE A 128 -10.40 1.54 3.11
C ILE A 128 -9.66 0.45 3.89
N GLY A 129 -10.29 -0.73 4.00
CA GLY A 129 -9.72 -1.90 4.69
C GLY A 129 -9.92 -1.93 6.21
N CYS A 130 -10.34 -0.84 6.86
CA CYS A 130 -10.49 -0.82 8.32
C CYS A 130 -11.68 -1.67 8.81
N ASN A 131 -12.85 -1.55 8.16
CA ASN A 131 -14.09 -2.29 8.44
C ASN A 131 -14.63 -2.26 9.89
N ARG A 132 -13.97 -1.57 10.83
CA ARG A 132 -14.41 -1.46 12.23
C ARG A 132 -15.67 -0.62 12.35
N ILE A 133 -16.55 -0.98 13.28
CA ILE A 133 -17.77 -0.23 13.59
C ILE A 133 -17.40 0.97 14.45
N LEU A 134 -17.87 2.16 14.07
CA LEU A 134 -17.75 3.40 14.82
C LEU A 134 -18.69 3.37 16.02
N LYS A 135 -18.17 3.75 17.19
CA LYS A 135 -18.99 3.99 18.39
C LYS A 135 -19.61 5.38 18.34
N ASN A 136 -20.67 5.59 19.12
CA ASN A 136 -21.38 6.87 19.16
C ASN A 136 -20.39 8.03 19.40
N PRO A 137 -20.26 8.99 18.47
CA PRO A 137 -19.53 10.23 18.68
C PRO A 137 -20.37 11.14 19.58
N GLN A 138 -20.22 11.01 20.89
CA GLN A 138 -20.79 11.97 21.86
C GLN A 138 -19.96 13.26 21.90
#